data_AF-A0A951HE41-F1
#
_entry.id   AF-A0A951HE41-F1
#
_cell.length_a   1.000
_cell.length_b   1.000
_cell.length_c   1.000
_cell.angle_alpha   90.00
_cell.angle_beta   90.00
_cell.angle_gamma   90.00
#
_symmetry.space_group_name_H-M   'P 1'
#
loop_
_entity.id
_entity.type
_entity.pdbx_description
1 polymer ?
#
loop_
_entity_poly.entity_id
_entity_poly.type
_entity_poly.pdbx_seq_one_letter_code
_entity_poly.pdbx_strand_id
1 'polypeptide(L)'
;MSGRGRWQLLCGLWLLFLLVYLVWGGIAQAGLYYWVGTLEVDRFGSYDPMMTGLVPGLLLALPALWFLAREARRARQAPPADPGQAGRSRRLLAIFLCAAGAAALAAAIAFYLAAEAQPGGGYESPVPFDPAQLAAGPVPAHKVRIAGTIDEGAELRIHEGSRGSSWTMIYSAFRAAKTGEGWPLRLFVERREEGGSGRDVVYWRDGGEQGYLVEDGLPPLVRYAFERRGLQVARPNYLLRTGSDALRTPYYVGAALTTLLGWMLAGAGVLLLVLSRRGRAGTIAEGPA
;
A
#
# COMPACT_ATOMS: atom_id res chain seq x y z
N MET A 1 -26.29 12.36 -22.75
CA MET A 1 -24.94 11.81 -23.00
C MET A 1 -24.98 10.86 -24.17
N SER A 2 -24.13 11.04 -25.18
CA SER A 2 -23.99 10.09 -26.28
C SER A 2 -23.48 8.73 -25.78
N GLY A 3 -23.75 7.65 -26.51
CA GLY A 3 -23.24 6.31 -26.16
C GLY A 3 -21.73 6.27 -25.98
N ARG A 4 -20.98 7.05 -26.78
CA ARG A 4 -19.52 7.21 -26.64
C ARG A 4 -19.09 7.82 -25.31
N GLY A 5 -19.75 8.89 -24.87
CA GLY A 5 -19.44 9.52 -23.59
C GLY A 5 -19.67 8.59 -22.39
N ARG A 6 -20.67 7.71 -22.48
CA ARG A 6 -20.92 6.69 -21.45
C ARG A 6 -19.77 5.67 -21.38
N TRP A 7 -19.28 5.18 -22.51
CA TRP A 7 -18.16 4.23 -22.53
C TRP A 7 -16.86 4.80 -22.00
N GLN A 8 -16.53 6.04 -22.35
CA GLN A 8 -15.35 6.73 -21.81
C GLN A 8 -15.44 6.89 -20.29
N LEU A 9 -16.62 7.29 -19.79
CA LEU A 9 -16.87 7.39 -18.36
C LEU A 9 -16.70 6.02 -17.68
N LEU A 10 -17.28 4.95 -18.25
CA LEU A 10 -17.14 3.59 -17.71
C LEU A 10 -15.67 3.13 -17.68
N CYS A 11 -14.88 3.41 -18.72
CA CYS A 11 -13.45 3.11 -18.72
C CYS A 11 -12.69 3.90 -17.64
N GLY A 12 -13.02 5.18 -17.46
CA GLY A 12 -12.43 6.02 -16.42
C GLY A 12 -12.79 5.51 -15.01
N LEU A 13 -14.06 5.18 -14.78
CA LEU A 13 -14.53 4.59 -13.53
C LEU A 13 -13.88 3.24 -13.26
N TRP A 14 -13.70 2.40 -14.29
CA TRP A 14 -13.00 1.12 -14.18
C TRP A 14 -11.53 1.30 -13.76
N LEU A 15 -10.80 2.20 -14.42
CA LEU A 15 -9.40 2.47 -14.06
C LEU A 15 -9.26 3.06 -12.66
N LEU A 16 -10.19 3.93 -12.26
CA LEU A 16 -10.23 4.46 -10.90
C LEU A 16 -10.52 3.37 -9.87
N PHE A 17 -11.53 2.54 -10.13
CA PHE A 17 -11.85 1.38 -9.28
C PHE A 17 -10.65 0.45 -9.16
N LEU A 18 -10.00 0.12 -10.27
CA LEU A 18 -8.82 -0.73 -10.30
C LEU A 18 -7.67 -0.14 -9.47
N LEU A 19 -7.40 1.16 -9.61
CA LEU A 19 -6.38 1.84 -8.82
C LEU A 19 -6.68 1.73 -7.32
N VAL A 20 -7.92 2.05 -6.92
CA VAL A 20 -8.35 1.96 -5.51
C VAL A 20 -8.25 0.51 -5.01
N TYR A 21 -8.67 -0.46 -5.82
CA TYR A 21 -8.60 -1.88 -5.50
C TYR A 21 -7.17 -2.37 -5.31
N LEU A 22 -6.23 -1.97 -6.18
CA LEU A 22 -4.82 -2.37 -6.08
C LEU A 22 -4.15 -1.74 -4.85
N VAL A 23 -4.44 -0.47 -4.57
CA VAL A 23 -3.94 0.21 -3.35
C VAL A 23 -4.47 -0.48 -2.10
N TRP A 24 -5.78 -0.74 -2.04
CA TRP A 24 -6.39 -1.47 -0.93
C TRP A 24 -5.81 -2.88 -0.81
N GLY A 25 -5.69 -3.61 -1.91
CA GLY A 25 -5.16 -4.97 -1.95
C GLY A 25 -3.70 -5.06 -1.52
N GLY A 26 -2.87 -4.07 -1.87
CA GLY A 26 -1.48 -3.97 -1.42
C GLY A 26 -1.37 -3.68 0.08
N ILE A 27 -2.15 -2.73 0.60
CA ILE A 27 -2.16 -2.37 2.03
C ILE A 27 -2.69 -3.52 2.89
N ALA A 28 -3.82 -4.12 2.50
CA ALA A 28 -4.46 -5.20 3.23
C ALA A 28 -3.82 -6.58 2.95
N GLN A 29 -2.88 -6.66 1.99
CA GLN A 29 -2.37 -7.89 1.41
C GLN A 29 -3.50 -8.89 1.11
N ALA A 30 -4.50 -8.43 0.36
CA ALA A 30 -5.75 -9.14 0.10
C ALA A 30 -6.08 -9.21 -1.40
N GLY A 31 -7.06 -10.06 -1.75
CA GLY A 31 -7.58 -10.17 -3.11
C GLY A 31 -6.53 -10.63 -4.12
N LEU A 32 -6.45 -9.94 -5.26
CA LEU A 32 -5.53 -10.29 -6.33
C LEU A 32 -4.06 -10.14 -5.92
N TYR A 33 -3.74 -9.14 -5.09
CA TYR A 33 -2.39 -8.95 -4.57
C TYR A 33 -1.95 -10.16 -3.74
N TYR A 34 -2.80 -10.62 -2.82
CA TYR A 34 -2.54 -11.83 -2.03
C TYR A 34 -2.32 -13.05 -2.92
N TRP A 35 -3.23 -13.28 -3.88
CA TRP A 35 -3.18 -14.46 -4.74
C TRP A 35 -1.93 -14.48 -5.64
N VAL A 36 -1.53 -13.34 -6.21
CA VAL A 36 -0.28 -13.28 -6.98
C VAL A 36 0.93 -13.44 -6.06
N GLY A 37 0.91 -12.83 -4.87
CA GLY A 37 1.98 -12.96 -3.90
C GLY A 37 2.19 -14.40 -3.43
N THR A 38 1.11 -15.16 -3.17
CA THR A 38 1.23 -16.58 -2.81
C THR A 38 1.81 -17.41 -3.97
N LEU A 39 1.40 -17.13 -5.21
CA LEU A 39 1.99 -17.79 -6.38
C LEU A 39 3.49 -17.48 -6.54
N GLU A 40 3.91 -16.23 -6.32
CA GLU A 40 5.32 -15.84 -6.40
C GLU A 40 6.15 -16.51 -5.30
N VAL A 41 5.66 -16.48 -4.05
CA VAL A 41 6.28 -17.22 -2.94
C VAL A 41 6.35 -18.71 -3.24
N ASP A 42 5.31 -19.26 -3.87
CA ASP A 42 5.25 -20.68 -4.22
C ASP A 42 6.27 -21.11 -5.26
N ARG A 43 6.56 -20.23 -6.23
CA ARG A 43 7.43 -20.49 -7.36
C ARG A 43 8.86 -20.06 -7.14
N PHE A 44 9.07 -18.95 -6.44
CA PHE A 44 10.36 -18.27 -6.34
C PHE A 44 10.89 -18.20 -4.90
N GLY A 45 10.07 -18.51 -3.89
CA GLY A 45 10.45 -18.40 -2.48
C GLY A 45 10.53 -16.96 -1.95
N SER A 46 10.27 -15.98 -2.80
CA SER A 46 10.20 -14.55 -2.50
C SER A 46 9.10 -13.90 -3.36
N TYR A 47 8.75 -12.66 -3.05
CA TYR A 47 7.84 -11.86 -3.87
C TYR A 47 8.38 -10.43 -3.98
N ASP A 48 8.08 -9.75 -5.09
CA ASP A 48 8.42 -8.34 -5.30
C ASP A 48 7.13 -7.53 -5.17
N PRO A 49 6.91 -6.80 -4.06
CA PRO A 49 5.68 -6.04 -3.82
C PRO A 49 5.26 -5.15 -4.99
N MET A 50 6.22 -4.56 -5.71
CA MET A 50 5.95 -3.69 -6.85
C MET A 50 5.40 -4.51 -8.03
N MET A 51 6.03 -5.62 -8.36
CA MET A 51 5.60 -6.47 -9.49
C MET A 51 4.29 -7.20 -9.18
N THR A 52 4.12 -7.68 -7.95
CA THR A 52 2.90 -8.34 -7.47
C THR A 52 1.66 -7.47 -7.68
N GLY A 53 1.77 -6.15 -7.45
CA GLY A 53 0.67 -5.22 -7.70
C GLY A 53 0.57 -4.73 -9.15
N LEU A 54 1.71 -4.40 -9.76
CA LEU A 54 1.76 -3.68 -11.04
C LEU A 54 1.40 -4.57 -12.23
N VAL A 55 1.91 -5.79 -12.30
CA VAL A 55 1.65 -6.71 -13.43
C VAL A 55 0.16 -7.04 -13.56
N PRO A 56 -0.53 -7.59 -12.53
CA PRO A 56 -1.95 -7.88 -12.64
C PRO A 56 -2.79 -6.61 -12.84
N GLY A 57 -2.38 -5.49 -12.23
CA GLY A 57 -3.02 -4.20 -12.43
C GLY A 57 -2.99 -3.74 -13.89
N LEU A 58 -1.82 -3.79 -14.53
CA LEU A 58 -1.68 -3.44 -15.94
C LEU A 58 -2.50 -4.38 -16.83
N LEU A 59 -2.47 -5.69 -16.58
CA LEU A 59 -3.25 -6.67 -17.35
C LEU A 59 -4.75 -6.37 -17.30
N LEU A 60 -5.29 -6.03 -16.13
CA LEU A 60 -6.69 -5.65 -15.96
C LEU A 60 -7.02 -4.24 -16.48
N ALA A 61 -6.02 -3.35 -16.56
CA ALA A 61 -6.16 -2.02 -17.17
C ALA A 61 -6.15 -2.05 -18.70
N LEU A 62 -5.53 -3.07 -19.33
CA LEU A 62 -5.34 -3.15 -20.78
C LEU A 62 -6.61 -2.90 -21.60
N PRO A 63 -7.78 -3.51 -21.32
CA PRO A 63 -8.98 -3.31 -22.13
C PRO A 63 -9.45 -1.84 -22.13
N ALA A 64 -9.44 -1.19 -20.96
CA ALA A 64 -9.83 0.20 -20.82
C ALA A 64 -8.81 1.13 -21.50
N LEU A 65 -7.50 0.89 -21.30
CA LEU A 65 -6.44 1.66 -21.93
C LEU A 65 -6.47 1.52 -23.46
N TRP A 66 -6.69 0.32 -23.98
CA TRP A 66 -6.82 0.05 -25.41
C TRP A 66 -8.03 0.80 -26.01
N PHE A 67 -9.18 0.75 -25.34
CA PHE A 67 -10.37 1.47 -25.78
C PHE A 67 -10.16 2.99 -25.78
N LEU A 68 -9.61 3.54 -24.69
CA LEU A 68 -9.31 4.96 -24.58
C LEU A 68 -8.28 5.41 -25.63
N ALA A 69 -7.24 4.61 -25.88
CA ALA A 69 -6.24 4.89 -26.92
C ALA A 69 -6.86 4.88 -28.32
N ARG A 70 -7.73 3.91 -28.63
CA ARG A 70 -8.45 3.83 -29.90
C ARG A 70 -9.36 5.04 -30.10
N GLU A 71 -10.08 5.45 -29.07
CA GLU A 71 -10.97 6.60 -29.14
C GLU A 71 -10.19 7.92 -29.23
N ALA A 72 -9.04 8.03 -28.57
CA ALA A 72 -8.13 9.17 -28.71
C ALA A 72 -7.59 9.29 -30.15
N ARG A 73 -7.23 8.16 -30.80
CA ARG A 73 -6.81 8.15 -32.21
C ARG A 73 -7.95 8.61 -33.14
N ARG A 74 -9.18 8.14 -32.91
CA ARG A 74 -10.36 8.54 -33.69
C ARG A 74 -10.68 10.02 -33.51
N ALA A 75 -10.61 10.53 -32.28
CA ALA A 75 -10.85 11.94 -31.98
C ALA A 75 -9.83 12.86 -32.69
N ARG A 76 -8.60 12.38 -32.93
CA ARG A 76 -7.60 13.11 -33.74
C ARG A 76 -7.90 13.10 -35.23
N GLN A 77 -8.65 12.12 -35.72
CA GLN A 77 -9.02 11.97 -37.14
C GLN A 77 -10.37 12.61 -37.49
N ALA A 78 -11.22 12.85 -36.49
CA ALA A 78 -12.53 13.47 -36.69
C ALA A 78 -12.37 14.97 -37.05
N PRO A 79 -13.25 15.52 -37.92
CA PRO A 79 -13.30 16.96 -38.15
C PRO A 79 -13.49 17.70 -36.82
N PRO A 80 -12.93 18.91 -36.67
CA PRO A 80 -13.05 19.67 -35.44
C PRO A 80 -14.54 19.86 -35.10
N ALA A 81 -14.95 19.27 -33.98
CA ALA A 81 -16.29 19.49 -33.43
C ALA A 81 -16.49 20.96 -33.09
N ASP A 82 -17.75 21.40 -33.03
CA ASP A 82 -18.13 22.76 -32.64
C ASP A 82 -17.29 23.24 -31.42
N PRO A 83 -16.41 24.24 -31.61
CA PRO A 83 -15.39 24.60 -30.63
C PRO A 83 -16.00 25.04 -29.29
N GLY A 84 -17.23 25.56 -29.29
CA GLY A 84 -17.94 25.96 -28.09
C GLY A 84 -18.32 24.80 -27.16
N GLN A 85 -18.82 23.70 -27.72
CA GLN A 85 -19.31 22.56 -26.94
C GLN A 85 -18.15 21.70 -26.41
N ALA A 86 -17.09 21.54 -27.21
CA ALA A 86 -15.85 20.87 -26.81
C ALA A 86 -15.10 21.63 -25.69
N GLY A 87 -15.13 22.96 -25.72
CA GLY A 87 -14.53 23.79 -24.67
C GLY A 87 -15.24 23.66 -23.32
N ARG A 88 -16.58 23.59 -23.30
CA ARG A 88 -17.37 23.47 -22.06
C ARG A 88 -17.17 22.11 -21.39
N SER A 89 -17.20 21.01 -22.14
CA SER A 89 -17.02 19.66 -21.59
C SER A 89 -15.61 19.46 -21.03
N ARG A 90 -14.57 19.93 -21.74
CA ARG A 90 -13.18 19.92 -21.25
C ARG A 90 -13.02 20.73 -19.97
N ARG A 91 -13.63 21.92 -19.88
CA ARG A 91 -13.58 22.75 -18.67
C ARG A 91 -14.23 22.07 -17.47
N LEU A 92 -15.41 21.45 -17.64
CA LEU A 92 -16.09 20.73 -16.56
C LEU A 92 -15.29 19.53 -16.09
N LEU A 93 -14.75 18.73 -17.01
CA LEU A 93 -13.86 17.62 -16.68
C LEU A 93 -12.62 18.12 -15.91
N ALA A 94 -12.03 19.23 -16.36
CA ALA A 94 -10.87 19.81 -15.71
C ALA A 94 -11.16 20.28 -14.29
N ILE A 95 -12.29 20.95 -14.06
CA ILE A 95 -12.75 21.36 -12.71
C ILE A 95 -12.96 20.13 -11.83
N PHE A 96 -13.61 19.09 -12.37
CA PHE A 96 -13.83 17.83 -11.65
C PHE A 96 -12.50 17.18 -11.25
N LEU A 97 -11.53 17.08 -12.16
CA LEU A 97 -10.21 16.52 -11.86
C LEU A 97 -9.44 17.35 -10.83
N CYS A 98 -9.52 18.68 -10.89
CA CYS A 98 -8.95 19.54 -9.85
C CYS A 98 -9.61 19.32 -8.48
N ALA A 99 -10.94 19.21 -8.43
CA ALA A 99 -11.67 18.97 -7.19
C ALA A 99 -11.35 17.58 -6.60
N ALA A 100 -11.31 16.54 -7.45
CA ALA A 100 -10.92 15.19 -7.05
C ALA A 100 -9.46 15.15 -6.56
N GLY A 101 -8.56 15.86 -7.24
CA GLY A 101 -7.17 16.02 -6.81
C GLY A 101 -7.05 16.70 -5.45
N ALA A 102 -7.80 17.78 -5.22
CA ALA A 102 -7.84 18.48 -3.92
C ALA A 102 -8.39 17.57 -2.80
N ALA A 103 -9.43 16.78 -3.08
CA ALA A 103 -9.96 15.81 -2.11
C ALA A 103 -8.94 14.71 -1.77
N ALA A 104 -8.20 14.21 -2.75
CA ALA A 104 -7.12 13.23 -2.53
C ALA A 104 -5.97 13.82 -1.69
N LEU A 105 -5.59 15.08 -1.93
CA LEU A 105 -4.60 15.78 -1.10
C LEU A 105 -5.09 16.00 0.33
N ALA A 106 -6.37 16.32 0.54
CA ALA A 106 -6.95 16.41 1.87
C ALA A 106 -6.92 15.06 2.60
N ALA A 107 -7.21 13.96 1.90
CA ALA A 107 -7.05 12.61 2.46
C ALA A 107 -5.59 12.30 2.82
N ALA A 108 -4.63 12.74 2.02
CA ALA A 108 -3.21 12.59 2.34
C ALA A 108 -2.81 13.30 3.64
N ILE A 109 -3.32 14.51 3.86
CA ILE A 109 -3.13 15.25 5.11
C ILE A 109 -3.76 14.48 6.27
N ALA A 110 -4.98 13.95 6.10
CA ALA A 110 -5.63 13.15 7.13
C ALA A 110 -4.84 11.88 7.50
N PHE A 111 -4.30 11.16 6.51
CA PHE A 111 -3.41 10.03 6.74
C PHE A 111 -2.13 10.42 7.47
N TYR A 112 -1.50 11.53 7.07
CA TYR A 112 -0.30 12.03 7.74
C TYR A 112 -0.57 12.39 9.20
N LEU A 113 -1.65 13.11 9.49
CA LEU A 113 -2.04 13.45 10.86
C LEU A 113 -2.38 12.20 11.69
N ALA A 114 -3.03 11.21 11.08
CA ALA A 114 -3.29 9.93 11.74
C ALA A 114 -1.98 9.16 12.03
N ALA A 115 -0.96 9.26 11.17
CA ALA A 115 0.37 8.71 11.41
C ALA A 115 1.03 9.37 12.64
N GLU A 116 0.96 10.69 12.75
CA GLU A 116 1.54 11.43 13.88
C GLU A 116 0.81 11.16 15.20
N ALA A 117 -0.50 10.85 15.13
CA ALA A 117 -1.27 10.42 16.29
C ALA A 117 -0.91 9.01 16.78
N GLN A 118 -0.23 8.19 15.96
CA GLN A 118 0.24 6.88 16.40
C GLN A 118 1.47 7.01 17.30
N PRO A 119 1.59 6.14 18.32
CA PRO A 119 2.79 6.05 19.15
C PRO A 119 4.06 5.90 18.29
N GLY A 120 5.06 6.74 18.57
CA GLY A 120 6.37 6.70 17.92
C GLY A 120 7.38 5.99 18.82
N GLY A 121 8.05 4.96 18.30
CA GLY A 121 8.81 4.00 19.12
C GLY A 121 10.08 4.52 19.81
N GLY A 122 10.40 5.81 19.73
CA GLY A 122 11.62 6.40 20.30
C GLY A 122 11.56 6.75 21.78
N TYR A 123 10.42 7.25 22.29
CA TYR A 123 10.38 7.93 23.61
C TYR A 123 9.59 7.19 24.69
N GLU A 124 8.79 6.18 24.32
CA GLU A 124 8.01 5.43 25.29
C GLU A 124 8.89 4.36 25.97
N SER A 125 8.92 4.39 27.32
CA SER A 125 9.59 3.36 28.10
C SER A 125 8.78 2.07 28.05
N PRO A 126 9.36 0.94 27.62
CA PRO A 126 8.62 -0.30 27.46
C PRO A 126 8.21 -0.88 28.81
N VAL A 127 6.97 -1.33 28.93
CA VAL A 127 6.44 -1.98 30.13
C VAL A 127 6.65 -3.50 30.00
N PRO A 128 7.13 -4.20 31.05
CA PRO A 128 7.20 -5.66 31.05
C PRO A 128 5.81 -6.27 30.78
N PHE A 129 5.74 -7.16 29.79
CA PHE A 129 4.51 -7.86 29.41
C PHE A 129 4.75 -9.36 29.36
N ASP A 130 3.84 -10.13 29.95
CA ASP A 130 3.86 -11.59 29.91
C ASP A 130 3.02 -12.09 28.72
N PRO A 131 3.64 -12.70 27.68
CA PRO A 131 2.93 -13.24 26.53
C PRO A 131 1.84 -14.26 26.88
N ALA A 132 1.90 -14.90 28.06
CA ALA A 132 0.85 -15.80 28.52
C ALA A 132 -0.52 -15.11 28.67
N GLN A 133 -0.54 -13.77 28.80
CA GLN A 133 -1.76 -12.98 28.94
C GLN A 133 -2.51 -12.77 27.61
N LEU A 134 -1.89 -13.03 26.45
CA LEU A 134 -2.49 -12.87 25.12
C LEU A 134 -3.71 -13.77 24.86
N ALA A 135 -3.96 -14.77 25.72
CA ALA A 135 -5.15 -15.61 25.63
C ALA A 135 -6.35 -15.06 26.43
N ALA A 136 -6.15 -14.09 27.32
CA ALA A 136 -7.10 -13.75 28.38
C ALA A 136 -7.47 -12.26 28.46
N GLY A 137 -6.89 -11.38 27.64
CA GLY A 137 -7.10 -9.94 27.76
C GLY A 137 -6.82 -9.12 26.51
N PRO A 138 -7.16 -7.81 26.53
CA PRO A 138 -6.92 -6.90 25.43
C PRO A 138 -5.42 -6.67 25.21
N VAL A 139 -5.04 -6.38 23.96
CA VAL A 139 -3.65 -6.07 23.63
C VAL A 139 -3.25 -4.71 24.21
N PRO A 140 -2.06 -4.60 24.84
CA PRO A 140 -1.54 -3.33 25.32
C PRO A 140 -1.40 -2.31 24.17
N ALA A 141 -1.95 -1.12 24.36
CA ALA A 141 -1.81 -0.01 23.41
C ALA A 141 -0.46 0.74 23.51
N HIS A 142 0.36 0.40 24.51
CA HIS A 142 1.66 1.00 24.79
C HIS A 142 2.80 0.05 24.39
N LYS A 143 4.02 0.59 24.31
CA LYS A 143 5.22 -0.20 24.04
C LYS A 143 5.46 -1.22 25.15
N VAL A 144 5.66 -2.49 24.77
CA VAL A 144 5.91 -3.59 25.71
C VAL A 144 7.30 -4.17 25.55
N ARG A 145 7.78 -4.84 26.60
CA ARG A 145 8.95 -5.71 26.60
C ARG A 145 8.52 -7.12 26.96
N ILE A 146 8.82 -8.09 26.09
CA ILE A 146 8.53 -9.50 26.31
C ILE A 146 9.82 -10.27 26.64
N ALA A 147 9.73 -11.18 27.61
CA ALA A 147 10.83 -12.07 27.98
C ALA A 147 10.56 -13.50 27.49
N GLY A 148 11.58 -14.15 26.93
CA GLY A 148 11.46 -15.49 26.34
C GLY A 148 12.46 -15.70 25.22
N THR A 149 12.27 -16.76 24.45
CA THR A 149 13.18 -17.16 23.39
C THR A 149 12.49 -17.13 22.03
N ILE A 150 13.27 -16.73 21.03
CA ILE A 150 12.89 -16.85 19.63
C ILE A 150 13.04 -18.32 19.24
N ASP A 151 12.05 -18.85 18.52
CA ASP A 151 12.18 -20.16 17.91
C ASP A 151 12.94 -20.01 16.58
N GLU A 152 14.24 -20.35 16.59
CA GLU A 152 15.11 -20.27 15.42
C GLU A 152 14.64 -21.19 14.27
N GLY A 153 13.92 -22.28 14.58
CA GLY A 153 13.31 -23.17 13.59
C GLY A 153 12.06 -22.60 12.94
N ALA A 154 11.48 -21.56 13.53
CA ALA A 154 10.28 -20.87 13.06
C ALA A 154 10.59 -19.42 12.66
N GLU A 155 11.62 -19.24 11.84
CA GLU A 155 12.00 -17.96 11.23
C GLU A 155 11.66 -17.92 9.73
N LEU A 156 11.05 -16.82 9.30
CA LEU A 156 10.81 -16.51 7.90
C LEU A 156 11.51 -15.19 7.55
N ARG A 157 12.37 -15.24 6.53
CA ARG A 157 13.00 -14.06 5.95
C ARG A 157 12.32 -13.72 4.65
N ILE A 158 11.84 -12.49 4.54
CA ILE A 158 11.26 -11.94 3.33
C ILE A 158 12.17 -10.81 2.87
N HIS A 159 12.82 -11.03 1.74
CA HIS A 159 13.58 -10.00 1.08
C HIS A 159 12.63 -9.04 0.37
N GLU A 160 12.65 -7.77 0.78
CA GLU A 160 11.95 -6.69 0.12
C GLU A 160 12.99 -5.74 -0.48
N GLY A 161 12.99 -5.63 -1.81
CA GLY A 161 13.97 -4.82 -2.52
C GLY A 161 13.29 -3.93 -3.55
N SER A 162 13.73 -2.68 -3.61
CA SER A 162 13.53 -1.82 -4.78
C SER A 162 14.90 -1.43 -5.35
N ARG A 163 14.97 -0.93 -6.60
CA ARG A 163 16.22 -0.48 -7.21
C ARG A 163 16.87 0.61 -6.33
N GLY A 164 17.90 0.23 -5.57
CA GLY A 164 18.71 1.14 -4.74
C GLY A 164 18.55 0.97 -3.22
N SER A 165 17.58 0.19 -2.74
CA SER A 165 17.57 -0.26 -1.34
C SER A 165 16.92 -1.63 -1.20
N SER A 166 17.57 -2.50 -0.45
CA SER A 166 17.05 -3.81 -0.07
C SER A 166 17.06 -3.91 1.45
N TRP A 167 15.93 -4.33 2.00
CA TRP A 167 15.84 -4.72 3.40
C TRP A 167 15.26 -6.13 3.48
N THR A 168 15.64 -6.85 4.52
CA THR A 168 15.05 -8.14 4.83
C THR A 168 14.15 -7.95 6.03
N MET A 169 12.86 -8.26 5.86
CA MET A 169 11.94 -8.39 6.98
C MET A 169 12.06 -9.81 7.52
N ILE A 170 12.42 -9.92 8.79
CA ILE A 170 12.56 -11.19 9.50
C ILE A 170 11.37 -11.31 10.44
N TYR A 171 10.57 -12.34 10.23
CA TYR A 171 9.48 -12.74 11.10
C TYR A 171 9.92 -13.99 11.84
N SER A 172 10.13 -13.89 13.15
CA SER A 172 10.49 -15.04 13.96
C SER A 172 9.38 -15.35 14.95
N ALA A 173 9.01 -16.61 15.09
CA ALA A 173 8.05 -17.00 16.10
C ALA A 173 8.67 -16.87 17.49
N PHE A 174 7.85 -16.46 18.45
CA PHE A 174 8.24 -16.30 19.84
C PHE A 174 7.58 -17.39 20.68
N ARG A 175 8.38 -18.16 21.41
CA ARG A 175 7.87 -19.12 22.39
C ARG A 175 8.10 -18.56 23.79
N ALA A 176 7.01 -18.44 24.53
CA ALA A 176 7.11 -18.24 25.97
C ALA A 176 7.79 -19.48 26.57
N ALA A 177 8.54 -19.31 27.66
CA ALA A 177 9.33 -20.38 28.29
C ALA A 177 8.51 -21.64 28.71
N LYS A 178 7.17 -21.57 28.66
CA LYS A 178 6.25 -22.64 29.08
C LYS A 178 5.46 -23.29 27.92
N THR A 179 5.71 -22.93 26.67
CA THR A 179 4.99 -23.50 25.50
C THR A 179 5.86 -24.48 24.73
N GLY A 180 5.40 -25.74 24.60
CA GLY A 180 6.10 -26.81 23.87
C GLY A 180 6.04 -26.64 22.34
N GLU A 181 6.93 -27.35 21.62
CA GLU A 181 7.16 -27.22 20.17
C GLU A 181 5.92 -27.45 19.28
N GLY A 182 4.96 -28.28 19.72
CA GLY A 182 3.75 -28.63 18.95
C GLY A 182 2.56 -27.68 19.09
N TRP A 183 2.64 -26.63 19.91
CA TRP A 183 1.54 -25.68 20.08
C TRP A 183 1.46 -24.67 18.93
N PRO A 184 0.25 -24.25 18.51
CA PRO A 184 0.09 -23.20 17.51
C PRO A 184 0.85 -21.92 17.91
N LEU A 185 1.66 -21.41 16.99
CA LEU A 185 2.44 -20.19 17.15
C LEU A 185 1.50 -18.99 17.22
N ARG A 186 1.56 -18.26 18.33
CA ARG A 186 0.64 -17.14 18.60
C ARG A 186 1.32 -15.78 18.55
N LEU A 187 2.58 -15.70 18.98
CA LEU A 187 3.33 -14.44 19.03
C LEU A 187 4.51 -14.50 18.05
N PHE A 188 4.68 -13.43 17.29
CA PHE A 188 5.73 -13.27 16.31
C PHE A 188 6.47 -11.96 16.57
N VAL A 189 7.74 -11.90 16.22
CA VAL A 189 8.57 -10.69 16.29
C VAL A 189 8.96 -10.31 14.88
N GLU A 190 8.68 -9.05 14.51
CA GLU A 190 9.10 -8.46 13.25
C GLU A 190 10.39 -7.68 13.46
N ARG A 191 11.42 -8.00 12.68
CA ARG A 191 12.68 -7.26 12.62
C ARG A 191 12.98 -6.83 11.20
N ARG A 192 13.64 -5.69 11.06
CA ARG A 192 14.14 -5.18 9.79
C ARG A 192 15.66 -5.23 9.79
N GLU A 193 16.21 -5.91 8.80
CA GLU A 193 17.65 -5.95 8.53
C GLU A 193 17.92 -5.11 7.26
N GLU A 194 18.69 -4.03 7.38
CA GLU A 194 19.08 -3.19 6.23
C GLU A 194 20.31 -3.79 5.53
N GLY A 195 20.20 -4.06 4.23
CA GLY A 195 21.30 -4.64 3.45
C GLY A 195 22.41 -3.61 3.20
N GLY A 196 23.64 -3.92 3.64
CA GLY A 196 24.85 -3.17 3.22
C GLY A 196 25.94 -3.02 4.28
N SER A 197 25.59 -3.07 5.55
CA SER A 197 26.56 -3.25 6.63
C SER A 197 26.01 -4.37 7.48
N GLY A 198 26.78 -5.40 7.79
CA GLY A 198 26.45 -6.39 8.82
C GLY A 198 26.36 -5.77 10.21
N ARG A 199 25.54 -4.72 10.36
CA ARG A 199 25.02 -4.28 11.64
C ARG A 199 24.10 -5.41 12.04
N ASP A 200 24.66 -6.23 12.91
CA ASP A 200 24.00 -7.30 13.62
C ASP A 200 22.55 -6.93 13.87
N VAL A 201 21.63 -7.82 13.47
CA VAL A 201 20.35 -7.92 14.16
C VAL A 201 20.74 -8.02 15.64
N VAL A 202 20.57 -6.92 16.38
CA VAL A 202 20.94 -6.90 17.80
C VAL A 202 19.93 -7.79 18.50
N TYR A 203 20.24 -9.08 18.56
CA TYR A 203 19.63 -9.99 19.50
C TYR A 203 19.97 -9.42 20.85
N TRP A 204 18.97 -8.86 21.54
CA TRP A 204 19.12 -8.48 22.94
C TRP A 204 19.22 -9.77 23.74
N ARG A 205 20.41 -10.38 23.72
CA ARG A 205 20.72 -11.71 24.26
C ARG A 205 20.33 -11.81 25.74
N ASP A 206 20.25 -10.67 26.43
CA ASP A 206 19.96 -10.57 27.85
C ASP A 206 18.76 -9.66 28.20
N GLY A 207 18.02 -9.12 27.22
CA GLY A 207 17.12 -7.97 27.46
C GLY A 207 15.63 -8.14 27.14
N GLY A 208 15.24 -9.22 26.47
CA GLY A 208 13.89 -9.38 25.92
C GLY A 208 13.64 -8.51 24.69
N GLU A 209 12.61 -8.88 23.91
CA GLU A 209 12.21 -8.13 22.72
C GLU A 209 11.26 -7.00 23.10
N GLN A 210 11.34 -5.86 22.42
CA GLN A 210 10.50 -4.71 22.73
C GLN A 210 9.86 -4.10 21.48
N GLY A 211 8.62 -3.63 21.62
CA GLY A 211 7.86 -3.12 20.48
C GLY A 211 6.39 -2.90 20.80
N TYR A 212 5.59 -2.66 19.77
CA TYR A 212 4.15 -2.59 19.88
C TYR A 212 3.52 -3.91 19.44
N LEU A 213 2.61 -4.43 20.26
CA LEU A 213 1.85 -5.62 19.91
C LEU A 213 0.67 -5.23 19.02
N VAL A 214 0.53 -5.95 17.90
CA VAL A 214 -0.58 -5.77 16.97
C VAL A 214 -1.34 -7.08 16.86
N GLU A 215 -2.62 -7.06 17.23
CA GLU A 215 -3.54 -8.18 17.02
C GLU A 215 -3.78 -8.41 15.53
N ASP A 216 -3.71 -9.67 15.11
CA ASP A 216 -3.71 -10.11 13.72
C ASP A 216 -2.73 -9.32 12.83
N GLY A 217 -1.63 -8.88 13.44
CA GLY A 217 -0.62 -8.06 12.79
C GLY A 217 0.27 -8.83 11.81
N LEU A 218 0.25 -10.17 11.84
CA LEU A 218 1.05 -10.98 10.94
C LEU A 218 0.52 -10.85 9.51
N PRO A 219 1.35 -10.42 8.54
CA PRO A 219 0.89 -10.25 7.17
C PRO A 219 0.32 -11.57 6.61
N PRO A 220 -0.82 -11.55 5.88
CA PRO A 220 -1.45 -12.75 5.32
C PRO A 220 -0.48 -13.66 4.55
N LEU A 221 0.46 -13.07 3.80
CA LEU A 221 1.45 -13.83 3.03
C LEU A 221 2.52 -14.49 3.92
N VAL A 222 2.92 -13.83 5.00
CA VAL A 222 3.80 -14.39 6.05
C VAL A 222 3.12 -15.57 6.73
N ARG A 223 1.85 -15.40 7.13
CA ARG A 223 1.06 -16.48 7.73
C ARG A 223 1.00 -17.70 6.81
N TYR A 224 0.68 -17.47 5.54
CA TYR A 224 0.65 -18.53 4.53
C TYR A 224 1.99 -19.26 4.41
N ALA A 225 3.11 -18.54 4.39
CA ALA A 225 4.43 -19.14 4.31
C ALA A 225 4.78 -19.99 5.55
N PHE A 226 4.37 -19.58 6.76
CA PHE A 226 4.50 -20.41 7.96
C PHE A 226 3.65 -21.68 7.89
N GLU A 227 2.37 -21.54 7.55
CA GLU A 227 1.44 -22.67 7.44
C GLU A 227 1.90 -23.68 6.38
N ARG A 228 2.47 -23.21 5.27
CA ARG A 228 3.04 -24.07 4.21
C ARG A 228 4.27 -24.86 4.67
N ARG A 229 5.01 -24.37 5.67
CA ARG A 229 6.11 -25.10 6.32
C ARG A 229 5.62 -26.08 7.39
N GLY A 230 4.32 -26.25 7.57
CA GLY A 230 3.73 -27.11 8.59
C GLY A 230 3.64 -26.47 9.98
N LEU A 231 3.96 -25.17 10.09
CA LEU A 231 3.88 -24.43 11.35
C LEU A 231 2.46 -23.86 11.51
N GLN A 232 1.73 -24.35 12.50
CA GLN A 232 0.37 -23.88 12.77
C GLN A 232 0.41 -22.48 13.39
N VAL A 233 -0.33 -21.54 12.81
CA VAL A 233 -0.46 -20.17 13.33
C VAL A 233 -1.81 -20.01 14.03
N ALA A 234 -1.81 -19.57 15.28
CA ALA A 234 -3.03 -19.36 16.06
C ALA A 234 -3.87 -18.20 15.51
N ARG A 235 -5.17 -18.21 15.77
CA ARG A 235 -6.06 -17.05 15.60
C ARG A 235 -6.73 -16.70 16.94
N PRO A 236 -6.67 -15.44 17.40
CA PRO A 236 -5.85 -14.35 16.85
C PRO A 236 -4.34 -14.66 16.95
N ASN A 237 -3.56 -14.08 16.05
CA ASN A 237 -2.09 -14.02 16.15
C ASN A 237 -1.66 -12.63 16.58
N TYR A 238 -0.45 -12.49 17.10
CA TYR A 238 0.08 -11.21 17.54
C TYR A 238 1.45 -10.97 16.95
N LEU A 239 1.68 -9.77 16.43
CA LEU A 239 2.96 -9.35 15.91
C LEU A 239 3.54 -8.25 16.80
N LEU A 240 4.69 -8.53 17.42
CA LEU A 240 5.51 -7.52 18.06
C LEU A 240 6.32 -6.79 16.98
N ARG A 241 5.91 -5.57 16.66
CA ARG A 241 6.66 -4.73 15.73
C ARG A 241 7.72 -3.94 16.47
N THR A 242 8.98 -4.21 16.16
CA THR A 242 10.14 -3.62 16.87
C THR A 242 10.59 -2.27 16.30
N GLY A 243 10.18 -1.94 15.07
CA GLY A 243 10.55 -0.69 14.40
C GLY A 243 9.93 0.55 15.05
N SER A 244 10.67 1.67 15.06
CA SER A 244 10.22 2.97 15.57
C SER A 244 8.95 3.48 14.91
N ASP A 245 8.78 3.16 13.62
CA ASP A 245 7.70 3.66 12.78
C ASP A 245 6.64 2.60 12.48
N ALA A 246 6.71 1.45 13.17
CA ALA A 246 5.92 0.26 12.86
C ALA A 246 4.40 0.50 12.77
N LEU A 247 3.84 1.34 13.65
CA LEU A 247 2.43 1.70 13.64
C LEU A 247 2.12 2.85 12.67
N ARG A 248 3.14 3.64 12.30
CA ARG A 248 3.03 4.82 11.43
C ARG A 248 3.12 4.46 9.95
N THR A 249 3.89 3.44 9.61
CA THR A 249 4.19 3.04 8.21
C THR A 249 2.93 2.91 7.34
N PRO A 250 1.85 2.22 7.75
CA PRO A 250 0.67 2.09 6.90
C PRO A 250 0.03 3.45 6.57
N TYR A 251 0.02 4.38 7.53
CA TYR A 251 -0.52 5.73 7.35
C TYR A 251 0.37 6.57 6.44
N TYR A 252 1.70 6.49 6.57
CA TYR A 252 2.62 7.17 5.65
C TYR A 252 2.50 6.66 4.21
N VAL A 253 2.34 5.35 4.03
CA VAL A 253 2.08 4.77 2.70
C VAL A 253 0.76 5.30 2.14
N GLY A 254 -0.31 5.32 2.94
CA GLY A 254 -1.58 5.94 2.57
C GLY A 254 -1.44 7.41 2.16
N ALA A 255 -0.71 8.20 2.95
CA ALA A 255 -0.43 9.61 2.67
C ALA A 255 0.37 9.80 1.36
N ALA A 256 1.41 9.01 1.13
CA ALA A 256 2.23 9.08 -0.08
C ALA A 256 1.42 8.75 -1.34
N LEU A 257 0.65 7.66 -1.31
CA LEU A 257 -0.16 7.21 -2.45
C LEU A 257 -1.27 8.23 -2.79
N THR A 258 -1.97 8.73 -1.78
CA THR A 258 -3.01 9.75 -1.97
C THR A 258 -2.44 11.09 -2.42
N THR A 259 -1.23 11.46 -1.98
CA THR A 259 -0.50 12.63 -2.46
C THR A 259 -0.18 12.52 -3.95
N LEU A 260 0.41 11.40 -4.36
CA LEU A 260 0.75 11.15 -5.77
C LEU A 260 -0.50 11.22 -6.65
N LEU A 261 -1.57 10.52 -6.24
CA LEU A 261 -2.85 10.55 -6.94
C LEU A 261 -3.43 11.97 -7.03
N GLY A 262 -3.38 12.72 -5.92
CA GLY A 262 -3.84 14.11 -5.86
C GLY A 262 -3.13 15.01 -6.86
N TRP A 263 -1.79 14.93 -6.91
CA TRP A 263 -0.99 15.69 -7.87
C TRP A 263 -1.24 15.29 -9.32
N MET A 264 -1.41 14.00 -9.61
CA MET A 264 -1.72 13.52 -10.96
C MET A 264 -3.08 14.06 -11.44
N LEU A 265 -4.11 13.98 -10.61
CA LEU A 265 -5.46 14.47 -10.95
C LEU A 265 -5.49 15.99 -11.08
N ALA A 266 -4.90 16.71 -10.12
CA ALA A 266 -4.82 18.17 -10.16
C ALA A 266 -4.00 18.65 -11.36
N GLY A 267 -2.85 18.03 -11.63
CA GLY A 267 -2.00 18.35 -12.78
C GLY A 267 -2.72 18.12 -14.12
N ALA A 268 -3.43 17.00 -14.26
CA ALA A 268 -4.25 16.73 -15.44
C ALA A 268 -5.38 17.76 -15.61
N GLY A 269 -6.06 18.13 -14.51
CA GLY A 269 -7.07 19.19 -14.50
C GLY A 269 -6.50 20.55 -14.92
N VAL A 270 -5.39 20.99 -14.32
CA VAL A 270 -4.72 22.26 -14.67
C VAL A 270 -4.28 22.26 -16.14
N LEU A 271 -3.69 21.16 -16.62
CA LEU A 271 -3.28 21.04 -18.02
C LEU A 271 -4.49 21.20 -18.97
N LEU A 272 -5.61 20.54 -18.68
CA LEU A 272 -6.84 20.69 -19.46
C LEU A 272 -7.37 22.12 -19.43
N LEU A 273 -7.30 22.81 -18.29
CA LEU A 273 -7.67 24.24 -18.19
C LEU A 273 -6.77 25.11 -19.06
N VAL A 274 -5.44 24.92 -19.01
CA VAL A 274 -4.48 25.70 -19.82
C VAL A 274 -4.69 25.46 -21.32
N LEU A 275 -4.85 24.20 -21.73
CA LEU A 275 -5.11 23.84 -23.13
C LEU A 275 -6.46 24.42 -23.62
N SER A 276 -7.47 24.48 -22.75
CA SER A 276 -8.76 25.10 -23.10
C SER A 276 -8.69 26.61 -23.31
N ARG A 277 -7.74 27.31 -22.66
CA ARG A 277 -7.50 28.75 -22.85
C ARG A 277 -6.76 29.04 -24.16
N ARG A 278 -5.72 28.27 -24.49
CA ARG A 278 -4.93 28.45 -25.73
C ARG A 278 -5.78 28.28 -26.99
N GLY A 279 -6.74 27.35 -26.98
CA GLY A 279 -7.66 27.16 -28.11
C GLY A 279 -8.57 28.37 -28.41
N ARG A 280 -8.83 29.25 -27.43
CA ARG A 280 -9.64 30.47 -27.65
C ARG A 280 -8.84 31.65 -28.18
N ALA A 281 -7.54 31.73 -27.84
CA ALA A 281 -6.69 32.84 -28.26
C ALA A 281 -6.34 32.76 -29.77
N GLY A 282 -6.19 31.55 -30.31
CA GLY A 282 -5.90 31.36 -31.74
C GLY A 282 -7.05 31.73 -32.68
N THR A 283 -8.30 31.71 -32.20
CA THR A 283 -9.48 31.99 -33.03
C THR A 283 -9.79 33.48 -33.18
N ILE A 284 -9.16 34.36 -32.39
CA ILE A 284 -9.39 35.81 -32.43
C ILE A 284 -8.39 36.51 -33.37
N ALA A 285 -7.26 35.88 -33.68
CA ALA A 285 -6.21 36.48 -34.49
C ALA A 285 -6.46 36.44 -36.02
N GLU A 286 -7.45 35.68 -36.49
CA GLU A 286 -7.83 35.57 -37.92
C GLU A 286 -9.14 36.33 -38.20
N GLY A 287 -9.26 37.57 -37.71
CA GLY A 287 -10.37 38.45 -38.08
C GLY A 287 -10.31 38.87 -39.56
N PRO A 288 -11.44 38.99 -40.27
CA PRO A 288 -11.48 39.27 -41.70
C PRO A 288 -10.89 40.64 -42.02
N ALA A 289 -9.95 40.66 -42.97
CA ALA A 289 -9.48 41.87 -43.64
C ALA A 289 -10.55 42.42 -44.60
#